data_AF-A0A9D1LIQ5-F1
#
_entry.id   AF-A0A9D1LIQ5-F1
#
_cell.length_a   1.000
_cell.length_b   1.000
_cell.length_c   1.000
_cell.angle_alpha   90.00
_cell.angle_beta   90.00
_cell.angle_gamma   90.00
#
_symmetry.space_group_name_H-M   'P 1'
#
loop_
_entity.id
_entity.type
_entity.pdbx_description
1 polymer ?
#
loop_
_entity_poly.entity_id
_entity_poly.type
_entity_poly.pdbx_seq_one_letter_code
_entity_poly.pdbx_strand_id
1 'polypeptide(L)' 'PYANGYPLFWENPLSIQHPLATIEIVPWDGTKTLLYSRKKKLVDDFRAYFPQSEDLYALNASFIEQIGNQD' A
#
# COMPACT_ATOMS: atom_id res chain seq x y z
N PRO A 1 -5.32 -12.96 14.45
CA PRO A 1 -4.26 -12.57 13.49
C PRO A 1 -3.24 -11.67 14.18
N TYR A 2 -2.16 -12.28 14.67
CA TYR A 2 -1.05 -11.56 15.29
C TYR A 2 -0.24 -10.91 14.15
N ALA A 3 -0.64 -9.70 13.76
CA ALA A 3 0.03 -8.91 12.74
C ALA A 3 1.26 -8.26 13.38
N ASN A 4 2.34 -9.04 13.56
CA ASN A 4 3.65 -8.45 13.69
C ASN A 4 3.91 -7.78 12.33
N GLY A 5 3.76 -6.45 12.28
CA GLY A 5 3.53 -5.68 11.06
C GLY A 5 4.37 -6.18 9.88
N TYR A 6 3.71 -6.60 8.80
CA TYR A 6 4.37 -7.10 7.61
C TYR A 6 5.10 -5.93 6.93
N PRO A 7 6.44 -5.84 7.03
CA PRO A 7 7.18 -4.63 6.63
C PRO A 7 7.07 -4.36 5.14
N LEU A 8 6.90 -5.42 4.34
CA LEU A 8 6.78 -5.35 2.89
C LEU A 8 5.46 -4.73 2.39
N PHE A 9 4.58 -4.28 3.29
CA PHE A 9 3.53 -3.33 2.93
C PHE A 9 4.10 -1.95 2.55
N TRP A 10 5.25 -1.57 3.11
CA TRP A 10 5.80 -0.22 2.98
C TRP A 10 6.99 -0.13 2.02
N GLU A 11 7.40 -1.25 1.45
CA GLU A 11 8.57 -1.34 0.57
C GLU A 11 8.15 -1.63 -0.86
N ASN A 12 8.82 -0.97 -1.81
CA ASN A 12 8.65 -1.28 -3.23
C ASN A 12 9.60 -2.43 -3.64
N PRO A 13 9.15 -3.40 -4.45
CA PRO A 13 7.80 -3.54 -4.99
C PRO A 13 6.78 -3.99 -3.91
N LEU A 14 5.60 -3.37 -3.92
CA LEU A 14 4.52 -3.68 -2.98
C LEU A 14 4.14 -5.16 -3.03
N SER A 15 3.85 -5.72 -1.87
CA SER A 15 3.52 -7.14 -1.73
C SER A 15 2.30 -7.39 -0.85
N ILE A 16 1.73 -8.58 -1.00
CA ILE A 16 0.56 -9.09 -0.26
C ILE A 16 1.09 -10.14 0.71
N GLN A 17 0.67 -10.07 1.98
CA GLN A 17 1.16 -10.95 3.05
C GLN A 17 0.84 -12.42 2.79
N HIS A 18 -0.40 -12.73 2.40
CA HIS A 18 -0.83 -14.10 2.17
C HIS A 18 -0.66 -14.49 0.69
N PRO A 19 0.14 -15.52 0.35
CA PRO A 19 0.44 -15.87 -1.05
C PRO A 19 -0.79 -16.12 -1.93
N LEU A 20 -1.85 -16.71 -1.34
CA LEU A 20 -3.08 -17.03 -2.05
C LEU A 20 -4.09 -15.87 -2.12
N ALA A 21 -3.85 -14.76 -1.42
CA ALA A 21 -4.77 -13.64 -1.45
C ALA A 21 -4.65 -12.87 -2.77
N THR A 22 -5.81 -12.53 -3.33
CA THR A 22 -5.90 -11.61 -4.47
C THR A 22 -6.18 -10.17 -4.04
N ILE A 23 -6.68 -9.99 -2.82
CA ILE A 23 -7.01 -8.70 -2.19
C ILE A 23 -6.61 -8.78 -0.72
N GLU A 24 -6.01 -7.71 -0.19
CA GLU A 24 -5.82 -7.51 1.24
C GLU A 24 -6.32 -6.12 1.63
N ILE A 25 -7.04 -6.05 2.76
CA ILE A 25 -7.50 -4.81 3.36
C ILE A 25 -6.88 -4.75 4.76
N VAL A 26 -6.07 -3.72 4.99
CA VAL A 26 -5.25 -3.61 6.20
C VAL A 26 -5.62 -2.32 6.92
N PRO A 27 -6.29 -2.37 8.09
CA PRO A 27 -6.45 -1.18 8.91
C PRO A 27 -5.07 -0.72 9.39
N TRP A 28 -4.78 0.56 9.21
CA TRP A 28 -3.51 1.18 9.62
C TRP A 28 -3.81 2.34 10.55
N ASP A 29 -3.08 2.42 11.66
CA ASP A 29 -3.08 3.49 12.69
C ASP A 29 -4.43 3.94 13.30
N GLY A 30 -5.54 3.30 12.93
CA GLY A 30 -6.89 3.65 13.37
C GLY A 30 -7.56 4.75 12.54
N THR A 31 -6.84 5.40 11.63
CA THR A 31 -7.38 6.46 10.76
C THR A 31 -7.31 6.12 9.27
N LYS A 32 -6.51 5.12 8.91
CA LYS A 32 -6.22 4.77 7.52
C LYS A 32 -6.49 3.30 7.25
N THR A 33 -6.64 2.97 5.99
CA THR A 33 -6.77 1.59 5.53
C THR A 33 -6.02 1.46 4.22
N LEU A 34 -5.16 0.45 4.14
CA LEU A 34 -4.48 0.09 2.91
C LEU A 34 -5.33 -0.94 2.16
N LEU A 35 -5.44 -0.77 0.85
CA LEU A 35 -6.05 -1.76 -0.03
C LEU A 35 -5.00 -2.23 -1.04
N TYR A 36 -4.73 -3.53 -1.02
CA TYR A 36 -3.87 -4.21 -1.99
C TYR A 36 -4.70 -5.13 -2.85
N SER A 37 -4.33 -5.25 -4.13
CA SER A 37 -4.96 -6.20 -5.04
C SER A 37 -4.01 -6.61 -6.14
N ARG A 38 -4.06 -7.89 -6.51
CA ARG A 38 -3.40 -8.41 -7.73
C ARG A 38 -4.14 -8.00 -9.00
N LYS A 39 -5.33 -7.41 -8.88
CA LYS A 39 -6.19 -6.98 -9.99
C LYS A 39 -6.16 -5.45 -10.09
N LYS A 40 -5.39 -4.92 -11.05
CA LYS A 40 -5.24 -3.47 -11.27
C LYS A 40 -6.58 -2.74 -11.37
N LYS A 41 -7.54 -3.30 -12.11
CA LYS A 41 -8.89 -2.71 -12.25
C LYS A 41 -9.56 -2.43 -10.91
N LEU A 42 -9.39 -3.29 -9.91
CA LEU A 42 -9.99 -3.08 -8.59
C LEU A 42 -9.34 -1.90 -7.88
N VAL A 43 -8.01 -1.74 -7.98
CA VAL A 43 -7.30 -0.59 -7.44
C VAL A 43 -7.75 0.69 -8.15
N ASP A 44 -7.86 0.65 -9.47
CA ASP A 44 -8.32 1.80 -10.28
C ASP A 44 -9.75 2.22 -9.91
N ASP A 45 -10.67 1.25 -9.80
CA ASP A 45 -12.07 1.50 -9.41
C ASP A 45 -12.15 2.03 -7.97
N PHE A 46 -11.35 1.50 -7.04
CA PHE A 46 -11.26 2.00 -5.67
C PHE A 46 -10.81 3.46 -5.62
N ARG A 47 -9.76 3.81 -6.37
CA ARG A 47 -9.24 5.18 -6.42
C ARG A 47 -10.19 6.16 -7.09
N ALA A 48 -10.93 5.71 -8.10
CA ALA A 48 -11.98 6.51 -8.72
C ALA A 48 -13.15 6.77 -7.74
N TYR A 49 -13.50 5.78 -6.91
CA TYR A 49 -14.57 5.91 -5.91
C TYR A 49 -14.14 6.72 -4.67
N PHE A 50 -12.86 6.63 -4.28
CA PHE A 50 -12.26 7.40 -3.18
C PHE A 50 -11.19 8.36 -3.71
N PRO A 51 -11.55 9.54 -4.24
CA PRO A 51 -10.60 10.45 -4.90
C PRO A 51 -9.47 10.98 -4.01
N GLN A 52 -9.66 10.94 -2.68
CA GLN A 52 -8.64 11.33 -1.69
C GLN A 52 -7.67 10.18 -1.36
N SER A 53 -7.83 9.00 -1.95
CA SER A 53 -6.91 7.90 -1.76
C SER A 53 -5.57 8.17 -2.45
N GLU A 54 -4.50 7.74 -1.81
CA GLU A 54 -3.13 7.94 -2.27
C GLU A 54 -2.56 6.66 -2.88
N ASP A 55 -1.66 6.81 -3.86
CA ASP A 55 -0.91 5.69 -4.41
C ASP A 55 0.26 5.35 -3.48
N LEU A 56 0.21 4.20 -2.82
CA LEU A 56 1.26 3.82 -1.87
C LEU A 56 2.62 3.57 -2.55
N TYR A 57 2.63 3.05 -3.79
CA TYR A 57 3.88 2.83 -4.50
C TYR A 57 4.57 4.15 -4.81
N ALA A 58 3.80 5.15 -5.28
CA ALA A 58 4.32 6.48 -5.56
C ALA A 58 4.74 7.22 -4.28
N LEU A 59 3.96 7.08 -3.20
CA LEU A 59 4.30 7.65 -1.90
C LEU A 59 5.66 7.12 -1.42
N ASN A 60 5.85 5.80 -1.42
CA ASN A 60 7.10 5.16 -1.01
C ASN A 60 8.28 5.60 -1.89
N ALA A 61 8.08 5.69 -3.21
CA ALA A 61 9.12 6.17 -4.13
C ALA A 61 9.54 7.62 -3.81
N SER A 62 8.56 8.50 -3.53
CA SER A 62 8.84 9.90 -3.19
C SER A 62 9.60 10.05 -1.87
N PHE A 63 9.35 9.18 -0.88
CA PHE A 63 10.09 9.16 0.39
C PHE A 63 11.56 8.77 0.19
N ILE A 64 11.83 7.77 -0.66
CA ILE A 64 13.22 7.35 -0.96
C ILE A 64 13.99 8.48 -1.65
N GLU A 65 13.37 9.16 -2.63
CA GLU A 65 13.99 10.31 -3.30
C GLU A 65 14.30 11.43 -2.31
N GLN A 66 13.42 11.71 -1.36
CA GLN A 66 13.65 12.74 -0.34
C GLN A 66 14.81 12.40 0.60
N ILE A 67 15.02 11.12 0.92
CA ILE A 67 16.15 10.67 1.74
C ILE A 67 17.46 10.82 0.95
N GLY A 68 17.50 10.35 -0.30
CA GLY A 68 18.71 10.41 -1.14
C GLY A 68 19.15 11.82 -1.54
N ASN A 69 18.26 12.82 -1.42
CA ASN A 69 18.57 14.23 -1.67
C ASN A 69 19.02 15.00 -0.41
N GLN A 70 19.11 14.35 0.74
CA GLN A 70 19.55 14.96 2.02
C GLN A 70 21.03 14.65 2.36
N ASP A 71 21.75 13.95 1.47
CA ASP A 71 23.18 13.62 1.59
C ASP A 71 24.08 14.53 0.73
#